data_AF-A0A918WFJ5-F1
#
_entry.id   AF-A0A918WFJ5-F1
#
_cell.length_a   1.000
_cell.length_b   1.000
_cell.length_c   1.000
_cell.angle_alpha   90.00
_cell.angle_beta   90.00
_cell.angle_gamma   90.00
#
_symmetry.space_group_name_H-M   'P 1'
#
loop_
_entity.id
_entity.type
_entity.pdbx_description
1 polymer ?
#
loop_
_entity_poly.entity_id
_entity_poly.type
_entity_poly.pdbx_seq_one_letter_code
_entity_poly.pdbx_strand_id
1 'polypeptide(L)'
;MNETSAAPAAARWPPAAAGETDWLRELADDDGLTGFMPPALPDAAWVLHSMYEHELGPTDMSYVAYERAVLMGGGPEIIPGLDPADVFTGMVGELRGPRWRRLRWAELARRTGDSVVPEGRLPCHTSFPSIKPGGWPVGIQAPSEGRLDRTDWNRLVDILTEHSPQGAETLCLAYYNPLLQRAEDFDNLHVRTGTLADAKALYDHPEEDCWTPSNLWAQDRSWVLCTDYDLWATKVAGPAPLVEALLDDTEIEALRLPWAP
;
A
#
# COMPACT_ATOMS: atom_id res chain seq x y z
N MET A 1 4.42 23.28 -9.09
CA MET A 1 3.66 23.09 -10.35
C MET A 1 2.60 21.99 -10.17
N ASN A 2 1.81 22.01 -9.09
CA ASN A 2 0.91 20.89 -8.72
C ASN A 2 -0.60 21.23 -8.77
N GLU A 3 -0.99 22.48 -9.07
CA GLU A 3 -2.41 22.87 -9.10
C GLU A 3 -3.21 22.22 -10.24
N THR A 4 -2.55 21.79 -11.31
CA THR A 4 -3.22 21.22 -12.49
C THR A 4 -3.61 19.74 -12.35
N SER A 5 -3.09 18.99 -11.37
CA SER A 5 -3.41 17.56 -11.17
C SER A 5 -4.45 17.30 -10.05
N ALA A 6 -4.50 18.15 -9.02
CA ALA A 6 -5.41 17.96 -7.88
C ALA A 6 -6.88 18.28 -8.21
N ALA A 7 -7.15 19.36 -8.96
CA ALA A 7 -8.50 19.71 -9.40
C ALA A 7 -9.17 18.64 -10.31
N PRO A 8 -8.46 17.98 -11.25
CA PRO A 8 -9.06 16.88 -12.01
C PRO A 8 -9.39 15.64 -11.16
N ALA A 9 -8.58 15.30 -10.15
CA ALA A 9 -8.86 14.13 -9.30
C ALA A 9 -10.20 14.26 -8.56
N ALA A 10 -10.47 15.40 -7.94
CA ALA A 10 -11.72 15.65 -7.22
C ALA A 10 -12.96 15.66 -8.13
N ALA A 11 -12.83 16.16 -9.37
CA ALA A 11 -13.91 16.13 -10.35
C ALA A 11 -14.19 14.71 -10.89
N ARG A 12 -13.17 13.86 -10.94
CA ARG A 12 -13.25 12.48 -11.45
C ARG A 12 -13.72 11.48 -10.39
N TRP A 13 -13.50 11.79 -9.12
CA TRP A 13 -13.90 10.97 -7.96
C TRP A 13 -14.79 11.74 -6.98
N PRO A 14 -16.02 12.13 -7.39
CA PRO A 14 -16.96 12.79 -6.50
C PRO A 14 -17.37 11.89 -5.32
N PRO A 15 -17.83 12.48 -4.21
CA PRO A 15 -18.40 11.74 -3.10
C PRO A 15 -19.59 10.88 -3.53
N ALA A 16 -19.69 9.69 -2.95
CA ALA A 16 -20.81 8.77 -3.08
C ALA A 16 -21.53 8.62 -1.73
N ALA A 17 -22.66 7.90 -1.70
CA ALA A 17 -23.38 7.66 -0.46
C ALA A 17 -22.61 6.69 0.45
N ALA A 18 -22.55 6.96 1.75
CA ALA A 18 -21.90 6.08 2.73
C ALA A 18 -22.46 4.64 2.71
N GLY A 19 -23.78 4.49 2.46
CA GLY A 19 -24.46 3.19 2.35
C GLY A 19 -23.98 2.30 1.20
N GLU A 20 -23.15 2.82 0.28
CA GLU A 20 -22.46 1.98 -0.71
C GLU A 20 -21.49 0.97 -0.06
N THR A 21 -21.15 1.16 1.21
CA THR A 21 -20.33 0.21 2.00
C THR A 21 -21.13 -0.88 2.70
N ASP A 22 -22.47 -0.84 2.69
CA ASP A 22 -23.30 -1.78 3.46
C ASP A 22 -23.03 -3.24 3.06
N TRP A 23 -22.82 -3.48 1.77
CA TRP A 23 -22.48 -4.82 1.29
C TRP A 23 -21.07 -5.27 1.71
N LEU A 24 -20.11 -4.35 1.88
CA LEU A 24 -18.78 -4.67 2.40
C LEU A 24 -18.85 -5.02 3.89
N ARG A 25 -19.68 -4.31 4.65
CA ARG A 25 -19.97 -4.61 6.06
C ARG A 25 -20.54 -6.02 6.21
N GLU A 26 -21.52 -6.37 5.38
CA GLU A 26 -22.08 -7.72 5.34
C GLU A 26 -21.08 -8.78 4.87
N LEU A 27 -20.24 -8.44 3.88
CA LEU A 27 -19.27 -9.36 3.30
C LEU A 27 -18.10 -9.69 4.25
N ALA A 28 -17.58 -8.67 4.94
CA ALA A 28 -16.42 -8.78 5.81
C ALA A 28 -16.80 -9.11 7.26
N ASP A 29 -18.07 -8.92 7.65
CA ASP A 29 -18.53 -8.96 9.05
C ASP A 29 -17.71 -7.99 9.93
N ASP A 30 -17.44 -6.80 9.40
CA ASP A 30 -16.53 -5.79 9.97
C ASP A 30 -17.17 -4.39 9.95
N ASP A 31 -16.77 -3.51 10.87
CA ASP A 31 -17.28 -2.15 10.94
C ASP A 31 -16.66 -1.17 9.92
N GLY A 32 -15.51 -1.56 9.34
CA GLY A 32 -14.75 -0.81 8.35
C GLY A 32 -13.70 0.13 8.96
N LEU A 33 -13.46 0.09 10.28
CA LEU A 33 -12.61 1.05 10.99
C LEU A 33 -11.19 1.15 10.40
N THR A 34 -10.61 0.02 10.00
CA THR A 34 -9.29 -0.07 9.36
C THR A 34 -9.38 -0.37 7.86
N GLY A 35 -10.57 -0.71 7.37
CA GLY A 35 -10.84 -1.24 6.03
C GLY A 35 -11.72 -2.48 6.13
N PHE A 36 -12.49 -2.78 5.08
CA PHE A 36 -13.33 -3.99 5.03
C PHE A 36 -12.54 -5.15 4.41
N MET A 37 -11.97 -6.04 5.22
CA MET A 37 -11.18 -7.16 4.73
C MET A 37 -12.08 -8.21 4.04
N PRO A 38 -12.02 -8.39 2.72
CA PRO A 38 -12.89 -9.33 2.04
C PRO A 38 -12.43 -10.78 2.25
N PRO A 39 -13.31 -11.77 2.10
CA PRO A 39 -12.91 -13.16 1.79
C PRO A 39 -12.32 -13.24 0.37
N ALA A 40 -11.87 -14.43 -0.07
CA ALA A 40 -11.13 -14.59 -1.34
C ALA A 40 -11.90 -14.19 -2.64
N LEU A 41 -13.10 -14.73 -2.86
CA LEU A 41 -14.08 -14.48 -3.95
C LEU A 41 -13.64 -14.31 -5.43
N PRO A 42 -13.62 -15.42 -6.22
CA PRO A 42 -13.43 -16.82 -5.80
C PRO A 42 -12.02 -17.13 -5.28
N ASP A 43 -11.07 -16.21 -5.43
CA ASP A 43 -9.67 -16.39 -5.08
C ASP A 43 -9.04 -15.04 -4.73
N ALA A 44 -7.93 -15.02 -3.99
CA ALA A 44 -7.26 -13.77 -3.64
C ALA A 44 -5.74 -13.90 -3.56
N ALA A 45 -5.09 -12.76 -3.73
CA ALA A 45 -3.68 -12.57 -3.47
C ALA A 45 -3.45 -11.36 -2.55
N TRP A 46 -2.34 -11.41 -1.82
CA TRP A 46 -1.82 -10.32 -1.03
C TRP A 46 -0.69 -9.64 -1.80
N VAL A 47 -0.91 -8.41 -2.24
CA VAL A 47 0.10 -7.54 -2.84
C VAL A 47 0.92 -6.94 -1.71
N LEU A 48 2.18 -7.35 -1.59
CA LEU A 48 3.09 -6.88 -0.56
C LEU A 48 3.58 -5.47 -0.92
N HIS A 49 3.44 -4.54 0.03
CA HIS A 49 3.85 -3.16 -0.18
C HIS A 49 5.38 -3.09 -0.39
N SER A 50 5.81 -2.22 -1.31
CA SER A 50 7.21 -2.06 -1.65
C SER A 50 8.09 -1.67 -0.47
N MET A 51 9.26 -2.30 -0.40
CA MET A 51 10.40 -1.85 0.40
C MET A 51 11.56 -1.50 -0.52
N TYR A 52 12.48 -0.67 -0.02
CA TYR A 52 13.64 -0.24 -0.80
C TYR A 52 14.92 -0.38 -0.01
N GLU A 53 15.99 -0.66 -0.73
CA GLU A 53 17.34 -0.71 -0.22
C GLU A 53 18.17 0.36 -0.93
N HIS A 54 18.89 1.15 -0.15
CA HIS A 54 19.87 2.09 -0.67
C HIS A 54 21.07 1.33 -1.26
N GLU A 55 21.74 1.87 -2.28
CA GLU A 55 22.87 1.23 -2.96
C GLU A 55 24.05 0.84 -2.04
N LEU A 56 24.16 1.51 -0.89
CA LEU A 56 25.14 1.19 0.15
C LEU A 56 24.79 -0.09 0.94
N GLY A 57 23.62 -0.67 0.68
CA GLY A 57 23.11 -1.86 1.36
C GLY A 57 22.55 -1.57 2.75
N PRO A 58 22.21 -2.63 3.50
CA PRO A 58 21.79 -2.49 4.88
C PRO A 58 23.00 -2.12 5.72
N THR A 59 22.86 -1.05 6.49
CA THR A 59 23.86 -0.57 7.43
C THR A 59 23.64 -1.22 8.79
N ASP A 60 24.70 -1.43 9.58
CA ASP A 60 24.55 -1.91 10.96
C ASP A 60 23.82 -0.91 11.89
N MET A 61 23.71 0.36 11.46
CA MET A 61 22.98 1.39 12.16
C MET A 61 21.49 1.36 11.81
N SER A 62 20.63 1.44 12.83
CA SER A 62 19.19 1.55 12.63
C SER A 62 18.78 2.97 12.23
N TYR A 63 17.63 3.09 11.55
CA TYR A 63 17.04 4.37 11.16
C TYR A 63 16.94 5.34 12.35
N VAL A 64 16.44 4.88 13.50
CA VAL A 64 16.27 5.71 14.70
C VAL A 64 17.62 6.16 15.28
N ALA A 65 18.64 5.30 15.24
CA ALA A 65 19.98 5.67 15.69
C ALA A 65 20.61 6.72 14.76
N TYR A 66 20.42 6.57 13.44
CA TYR A 66 20.89 7.52 12.44
C TYR A 66 20.17 8.86 12.54
N GLU A 67 18.84 8.86 12.65
CA GLU A 67 18.02 10.06 12.87
C GLU A 67 18.47 10.84 14.10
N ARG A 68 18.67 10.14 15.23
CA ARG A 68 19.18 10.77 16.45
C ARG A 68 20.57 11.38 16.24
N ALA A 69 21.47 10.69 15.54
CA ALA A 69 22.82 11.20 15.28
C ALA A 69 22.79 12.46 14.41
N VAL A 70 21.94 12.50 13.37
CA VAL A 70 21.75 13.68 12.52
C VAL A 70 21.13 14.84 13.28
N LEU A 71 20.10 14.59 14.10
CA LEU A 71 19.48 15.62 14.94
C LEU A 71 20.45 16.22 15.97
N MET A 72 21.47 15.46 16.38
CA MET A 72 22.55 15.94 17.26
C MET A 72 23.65 16.72 16.52
N GLY A 73 23.43 17.05 15.24
CA GLY A 73 24.34 17.86 14.42
C GLY A 73 25.35 17.07 13.59
N GLY A 74 25.21 15.74 13.53
CA GLY A 74 25.99 14.91 12.62
C GLY A 74 25.48 15.00 11.17
N GLY A 75 26.35 14.69 10.23
CA GLY A 75 26.09 14.75 8.80
C GLY A 75 26.52 13.48 8.06
N PRO A 76 26.93 13.60 6.78
CA PRO A 76 27.35 12.47 5.94
C PRO A 76 28.53 11.64 6.48
N GLU A 77 29.21 12.12 7.53
CA GLU A 77 30.28 11.40 8.21
C GLU A 77 29.80 10.28 9.13
N ILE A 78 28.51 10.27 9.52
CA ILE A 78 27.94 9.20 10.37
C ILE A 78 28.01 7.86 9.63
N ILE A 79 27.60 7.86 8.36
CA ILE A 79 27.72 6.73 7.44
C ILE A 79 28.32 7.26 6.13
N PRO A 80 29.62 7.03 5.88
CA PRO A 80 30.29 7.56 4.69
C PRO A 80 29.54 7.24 3.40
N GLY A 81 29.15 8.29 2.67
CA GLY A 81 28.46 8.17 1.38
C GLY A 81 26.94 8.10 1.45
N LEU A 82 26.35 8.09 2.65
CA LEU A 82 24.91 8.25 2.86
C LEU A 82 24.62 9.69 3.24
N ASP A 83 23.95 10.43 2.37
CA ASP A 83 23.50 11.78 2.71
C ASP A 83 22.24 11.68 3.58
N PRO A 84 22.17 12.36 4.75
CA PRO A 84 20.91 12.47 5.49
C PRO A 84 19.72 12.89 4.62
N ALA A 85 19.93 13.71 3.58
CA ALA A 85 18.89 14.07 2.63
C ALA A 85 18.33 12.85 1.89
N ASP A 86 19.17 11.90 1.46
CA ASP A 86 18.74 10.68 0.76
C ASP A 86 17.81 9.79 1.64
N VAL A 87 17.89 9.94 2.96
CA VAL A 87 17.13 9.16 3.96
C VAL A 87 15.90 9.90 4.47
N PHE A 88 16.01 11.21 4.71
CA PHE A 88 14.96 11.99 5.36
C PHE A 88 14.18 12.89 4.41
N THR A 89 14.70 13.13 3.20
CA THR A 89 13.97 13.89 2.17
C THR A 89 13.35 12.91 1.17
N GLY A 90 12.10 13.17 0.82
CA GLY A 90 11.30 12.33 -0.06
C GLY A 90 9.82 12.61 0.13
N MET A 91 9.05 12.46 -0.94
CA MET A 91 7.61 12.45 -0.83
C MET A 91 7.16 11.07 -0.37
N VAL A 92 6.22 11.08 0.56
CA VAL A 92 5.67 9.89 1.19
C VAL A 92 5.00 9.02 0.12
N GLY A 93 5.37 7.74 0.06
CA GLY A 93 4.88 6.77 -0.93
C GLY A 93 5.43 6.94 -2.36
N GLU A 94 6.44 7.80 -2.55
CA GLU A 94 7.20 7.90 -3.79
C GLU A 94 8.55 7.16 -3.68
N LEU A 95 9.11 6.76 -4.82
CA LEU A 95 10.47 6.22 -4.90
C LEU A 95 11.48 7.27 -4.40
N ARG A 96 12.38 6.88 -3.49
CA ARG A 96 13.36 7.77 -2.84
C ARG A 96 14.56 8.21 -3.71
N GLY A 97 14.38 8.29 -5.02
CA GLY A 97 15.42 8.69 -5.97
C GLY A 97 16.32 7.54 -6.44
N PRO A 98 17.33 7.83 -7.28
CA PRO A 98 18.01 6.84 -8.11
C PRO A 98 18.95 5.89 -7.34
N ARG A 99 19.34 6.25 -6.11
CA ARG A 99 20.23 5.44 -5.26
C ARG A 99 19.47 4.37 -4.47
N TRP A 100 18.14 4.37 -4.55
CA TRP A 100 17.28 3.38 -3.92
C TRP A 100 16.77 2.41 -4.97
N ARG A 101 16.88 1.11 -4.68
CA ARG A 101 16.34 0.04 -5.52
C ARG A 101 15.22 -0.67 -4.77
N ARG A 102 14.27 -1.23 -5.51
CA ARG A 102 13.27 -2.13 -4.92
C ARG A 102 13.97 -3.33 -4.28
N LEU A 103 13.64 -3.60 -3.03
CA LEU A 103 14.02 -4.79 -2.30
C LEU A 103 12.76 -5.67 -2.21
N ARG A 104 12.85 -6.94 -2.64
CA ARG A 104 11.71 -7.86 -2.55
C ARG A 104 11.60 -8.41 -1.13
N TRP A 105 10.39 -8.66 -0.66
CA TRP A 105 10.16 -9.34 0.62
C TRP A 105 10.82 -10.73 0.61
N ALA A 106 10.68 -11.48 -0.49
CA ALA A 106 11.36 -12.76 -0.67
C ALA A 106 12.90 -12.65 -0.64
N GLU A 107 13.45 -11.53 -1.13
CA GLU A 107 14.88 -11.28 -1.08
C GLU A 107 15.35 -11.04 0.35
N LEU A 108 14.63 -10.21 1.11
CA LEU A 108 14.95 -9.91 2.51
C LEU A 108 14.79 -11.16 3.39
N ALA A 109 13.68 -11.89 3.25
CA ALA A 109 13.41 -13.13 3.99
C ALA A 109 14.56 -14.15 3.85
N ARG A 110 15.05 -14.35 2.62
CA ARG A 110 16.19 -15.24 2.36
C ARG A 110 17.50 -14.76 3.00
N ARG A 111 17.71 -13.44 3.09
CA ARG A 111 18.92 -12.86 3.71
C ARG A 111 18.90 -13.01 5.22
N THR A 112 17.74 -12.84 5.84
CA THR A 112 17.58 -12.91 7.29
C THR A 112 17.33 -14.32 7.82
N GLY A 113 16.88 -15.23 6.95
CA GLY A 113 16.40 -16.56 7.35
C GLY A 113 14.96 -16.55 7.86
N ASP A 114 14.26 -15.42 7.78
CA ASP A 114 12.83 -15.33 8.11
C ASP A 114 11.97 -15.94 7.00
N SER A 115 10.69 -16.17 7.32
CA SER A 115 9.67 -16.42 6.29
C SER A 115 9.20 -15.09 5.70
N VAL A 116 8.75 -15.09 4.44
CA VAL A 116 8.18 -13.89 3.79
C VAL A 116 7.01 -13.34 4.60
N VAL A 117 6.11 -14.23 5.02
CA VAL A 117 5.06 -13.95 6.00
C VAL A 117 5.03 -15.14 6.96
N PRO A 118 5.20 -14.93 8.28
CA PRO A 118 5.08 -16.00 9.25
C PRO A 118 3.70 -16.68 9.20
N GLU A 119 3.67 -18.01 9.38
CA GLU A 119 2.42 -18.77 9.36
C GLU A 119 1.41 -18.24 10.39
N GLY A 120 0.14 -18.14 9.98
CA GLY A 120 -0.94 -17.61 10.82
C GLY A 120 -0.89 -16.10 11.04
N ARG A 121 -0.03 -15.35 10.34
CA ARG A 121 0.07 -13.89 10.40
C ARG A 121 -0.30 -13.25 9.06
N LEU A 122 -0.73 -12.00 9.14
CA LEU A 122 -0.86 -11.12 7.96
C LEU A 122 0.43 -10.30 7.78
N PRO A 123 0.73 -9.82 6.57
CA PRO A 123 1.91 -8.99 6.33
C PRO A 123 1.76 -7.66 7.05
N CYS A 124 2.58 -7.43 8.07
CA CYS A 124 2.60 -6.19 8.86
C CYS A 124 4.00 -5.91 9.43
N HIS A 125 4.10 -4.94 10.34
CA HIS A 125 5.37 -4.54 10.96
C HIS A 125 6.13 -5.63 11.71
N THR A 126 5.51 -6.79 11.96
CA THR A 126 6.12 -7.95 12.63
C THR A 126 6.62 -9.05 11.68
N SER A 127 6.51 -8.85 10.36
CA SER A 127 6.81 -9.90 9.38
C SER A 127 8.28 -10.33 9.34
N PHE A 128 9.20 -9.44 9.72
CA PHE A 128 10.65 -9.70 9.77
C PHE A 128 11.16 -9.62 11.22
N PRO A 129 10.94 -10.67 12.04
CA PRO A 129 11.28 -10.64 13.45
C PRO A 129 12.79 -10.53 13.68
N SER A 130 13.65 -10.98 12.76
CA SER A 130 15.10 -10.87 12.93
C SER A 130 15.62 -9.43 12.94
N ILE A 131 14.86 -8.49 12.36
CA ILE A 131 15.20 -7.06 12.33
C ILE A 131 14.89 -6.41 13.69
N LYS A 132 13.98 -6.99 14.47
CA LYS A 132 13.73 -6.60 15.86
C LYS A 132 14.69 -7.41 16.77
N PRO A 133 15.29 -6.80 17.80
CA PRO A 133 14.98 -5.52 18.43
C PRO A 133 15.72 -4.29 17.87
N GLY A 134 16.60 -4.47 16.87
CA GLY A 134 17.48 -3.39 16.36
C GLY A 134 16.75 -2.25 15.65
N GLY A 135 15.54 -2.52 15.13
CA GLY A 135 14.83 -1.59 14.25
C GLY A 135 15.35 -1.70 12.82
N TRP A 136 14.63 -1.10 11.87
CA TRP A 136 15.01 -1.17 10.46
C TRP A 136 16.39 -0.53 10.25
N PRO A 137 17.33 -1.21 9.55
CA PRO A 137 18.58 -0.62 9.10
C PRO A 137 18.31 0.68 8.34
N VAL A 138 19.11 1.73 8.53
CA VAL A 138 18.84 3.01 7.85
C VAL A 138 18.95 2.91 6.31
N GLY A 139 19.78 1.99 5.81
CA GLY A 139 19.84 1.66 4.39
C GLY A 139 18.64 0.88 3.83
N ILE A 140 17.65 0.53 4.67
CA ILE A 140 16.40 -0.11 4.23
C ILE A 140 15.20 0.74 4.63
N GLN A 141 14.40 1.11 3.65
CA GLN A 141 13.08 1.68 3.85
C GLN A 141 12.07 0.54 4.00
N ALA A 142 11.44 0.47 5.18
CA ALA A 142 10.34 -0.45 5.44
C ALA A 142 9.13 -0.17 4.52
N PRO A 143 8.27 -1.16 4.27
CA PRO A 143 7.00 -0.93 3.59
C PRO A 143 6.15 0.14 4.24
N SER A 144 5.39 0.90 3.43
CA SER A 144 4.41 1.86 3.94
C SER A 144 3.26 1.11 4.64
N GLU A 145 2.91 1.54 5.84
CA GLU A 145 1.75 1.01 6.58
C GLU A 145 0.46 1.62 6.03
N GLY A 146 -0.56 0.77 5.80
CA GLY A 146 -1.91 1.20 5.40
C GLY A 146 -2.04 1.78 3.98
N ARG A 147 -0.96 1.79 3.17
CA ARG A 147 -1.01 2.29 1.78
C ARG A 147 0.01 1.64 0.86
N LEU A 148 -0.32 1.65 -0.42
CA LEU A 148 0.62 1.36 -1.50
C LEU A 148 1.43 2.60 -1.87
N ASP A 149 2.65 2.39 -2.35
CA ASP A 149 3.41 3.43 -3.04
C ASP A 149 2.81 3.68 -4.43
N ARG A 150 3.07 4.86 -5.01
CA ARG A 150 2.50 5.26 -6.30
C ARG A 150 2.77 4.25 -7.41
N THR A 151 3.98 3.72 -7.48
CA THR A 151 4.38 2.76 -8.52
C THR A 151 3.54 1.49 -8.43
N ASP A 152 3.39 0.93 -7.23
CA ASP A 152 2.59 -0.28 -7.01
C ASP A 152 1.09 0.00 -7.22
N TRP A 153 0.58 1.15 -6.76
CA TRP A 153 -0.80 1.58 -7.00
C TRP A 153 -1.11 1.67 -8.50
N ASN A 154 -0.24 2.34 -9.25
CA ASN A 154 -0.42 2.51 -10.69
C ASN A 154 -0.41 1.16 -11.42
N ARG A 155 0.52 0.26 -11.06
CA ARG A 155 0.59 -1.08 -11.66
C ARG A 155 -0.62 -1.93 -11.29
N LEU A 156 -1.07 -1.86 -10.04
CA LEU A 156 -2.29 -2.54 -9.59
C LEU A 156 -3.52 -2.06 -10.37
N VAL A 157 -3.67 -0.75 -10.57
CA VAL A 157 -4.75 -0.19 -11.41
C VAL A 157 -4.66 -0.68 -12.86
N ASP A 158 -3.47 -0.80 -13.42
CA ASP A 158 -3.28 -1.35 -14.78
C ASP A 158 -3.75 -2.80 -14.86
N ILE A 159 -3.37 -3.64 -13.90
CA ILE A 159 -3.80 -5.06 -13.84
C ILE A 159 -5.32 -5.15 -13.66
N LEU A 160 -5.90 -4.36 -12.75
CA LEU A 160 -7.36 -4.31 -12.56
C LEU A 160 -8.08 -3.89 -13.85
N THR A 161 -7.50 -2.94 -14.59
CA THR A 161 -8.02 -2.47 -15.88
C THR A 161 -7.97 -3.59 -16.92
N GLU A 162 -6.88 -4.32 -17.02
CA GLU A 162 -6.72 -5.43 -17.97
C GLU A 162 -7.71 -6.60 -17.69
N HIS A 163 -8.07 -6.79 -16.43
CA HIS A 163 -8.87 -7.93 -15.97
C HIS A 163 -10.33 -7.60 -15.62
N SER A 164 -10.75 -6.34 -15.73
CA SER A 164 -12.15 -5.95 -15.55
C SER A 164 -12.93 -6.04 -16.86
N PRO A 165 -14.19 -6.53 -16.87
CA PRO A 165 -14.95 -6.73 -18.11
C PRO A 165 -15.14 -5.49 -18.98
N GLN A 166 -15.18 -4.30 -18.36
CA GLN A 166 -15.34 -3.00 -19.05
C GLN A 166 -14.01 -2.23 -19.16
N GLY A 167 -12.91 -2.84 -18.75
CA GLY A 167 -11.58 -2.25 -18.77
C GLY A 167 -11.52 -0.91 -18.03
N ALA A 168 -11.02 0.12 -18.72
CA ALA A 168 -10.86 1.45 -18.15
C ALA A 168 -12.20 2.11 -17.77
N GLU A 169 -13.29 1.71 -18.43
CA GLU A 169 -14.64 2.24 -18.16
C GLU A 169 -15.33 1.55 -16.97
N THR A 170 -14.69 0.56 -16.34
CA THR A 170 -15.25 -0.11 -15.17
C THR A 170 -15.51 0.91 -14.05
N LEU A 171 -16.79 1.07 -13.72
CA LEU A 171 -17.24 1.89 -12.60
C LEU A 171 -16.77 1.27 -11.30
N CYS A 172 -16.19 2.09 -10.44
CA CYS A 172 -15.59 1.70 -9.18
C CYS A 172 -16.04 2.63 -8.06
N LEU A 173 -15.90 2.12 -6.85
CA LEU A 173 -16.05 2.90 -5.64
C LEU A 173 -14.80 2.74 -4.77
N ALA A 174 -14.39 3.83 -4.14
CA ALA A 174 -13.21 3.93 -3.30
C ALA A 174 -13.65 4.37 -1.90
N TYR A 175 -13.30 3.60 -0.89
CA TYR A 175 -13.58 3.89 0.52
C TYR A 175 -12.27 4.21 1.25
N TYR A 176 -12.33 5.24 2.08
CA TYR A 176 -11.23 5.66 2.96
C TYR A 176 -11.67 5.52 4.41
N ASN A 177 -10.91 4.75 5.18
CA ASN A 177 -11.28 4.45 6.55
C ASN A 177 -11.21 5.70 7.47
N PRO A 178 -12.02 5.78 8.54
CA PRO A 178 -12.02 6.92 9.45
C PRO A 178 -10.66 7.23 10.09
N LEU A 179 -9.80 6.22 10.30
CA LEU A 179 -8.46 6.44 10.88
C LEU A 179 -7.56 7.27 9.96
N LEU A 180 -7.74 7.16 8.63
CA LEU A 180 -7.06 8.03 7.65
C LEU A 180 -7.54 9.49 7.78
N GLN A 181 -8.82 9.69 8.11
CA GLN A 181 -9.46 11.00 8.20
C GLN A 181 -9.49 11.56 9.63
N ARG A 182 -8.49 11.19 10.45
CA ARG A 182 -8.34 11.66 11.84
C ARG A 182 -9.53 11.34 12.75
N ALA A 183 -10.32 10.34 12.40
CA ALA A 183 -11.44 9.84 13.20
C ALA A 183 -12.51 10.91 13.53
N GLU A 184 -12.72 11.88 12.63
CA GLU A 184 -13.67 12.97 12.87
C GLU A 184 -15.15 12.53 12.73
N ASP A 185 -15.43 11.51 11.91
CA ASP A 185 -16.78 11.00 11.67
C ASP A 185 -16.76 9.48 11.40
N PHE A 186 -17.40 8.69 12.27
CA PHE A 186 -17.52 7.23 12.14
C PHE A 186 -18.85 6.79 11.54
N ASP A 187 -19.84 7.69 11.46
CA ASP A 187 -21.18 7.39 10.99
C ASP A 187 -21.32 7.71 9.49
N ASN A 188 -20.55 8.68 8.98
CA ASN A 188 -20.52 9.04 7.56
C ASN A 188 -19.25 8.51 6.89
N LEU A 189 -19.26 7.23 6.55
CA LEU A 189 -18.16 6.58 5.85
C LEU A 189 -17.82 7.29 4.54
N HIS A 190 -16.53 7.55 4.34
CA HIS A 190 -16.04 8.34 3.23
C HIS A 190 -15.88 7.48 1.98
N VAL A 191 -16.82 7.64 1.04
CA VAL A 191 -16.85 6.89 -0.22
C VAL A 191 -16.82 7.85 -1.40
N ARG A 192 -16.08 7.46 -2.44
CA ARG A 192 -16.03 8.13 -3.73
C ARG A 192 -16.38 7.17 -4.83
N THR A 193 -16.87 7.69 -5.95
CA THR A 193 -17.19 6.90 -7.13
C THR A 193 -16.50 7.46 -8.37
N GLY A 194 -16.07 6.59 -9.27
CA GLY A 194 -15.31 6.95 -10.47
C GLY A 194 -15.13 5.75 -11.40
N THR A 195 -14.16 5.81 -12.30
CA THR A 195 -13.81 4.71 -13.21
C THR A 195 -12.36 4.27 -13.03
N LEU A 196 -12.01 3.07 -13.48
CA LEU A 196 -10.62 2.61 -13.47
C LEU A 196 -9.68 3.52 -14.29
N ALA A 197 -10.16 4.14 -15.37
CA ALA A 197 -9.41 5.11 -16.17
C ALA A 197 -8.83 6.25 -15.30
N ASP A 198 -9.55 6.62 -14.25
CA ASP A 198 -9.20 7.71 -13.35
C ASP A 198 -8.67 7.23 -11.99
N ALA A 199 -8.59 5.92 -11.73
CA ALA A 199 -8.20 5.38 -10.42
C ALA A 199 -6.76 5.78 -10.02
N LYS A 200 -5.84 5.94 -10.99
CA LYS A 200 -4.49 6.45 -10.70
C LYS A 200 -4.51 7.85 -10.06
N ALA A 201 -5.50 8.67 -10.39
CA ALA A 201 -5.64 10.03 -9.86
C ALA A 201 -6.08 10.06 -8.38
N LEU A 202 -6.61 8.97 -7.82
CA LEU A 202 -6.94 8.88 -6.39
C LEU A 202 -5.71 9.12 -5.50
N TYR A 203 -4.53 8.77 -5.98
CA TYR A 203 -3.27 8.97 -5.26
C TYR A 203 -2.99 10.46 -4.98
N ASP A 204 -3.42 11.34 -5.89
CA ASP A 204 -3.25 12.80 -5.81
C ASP A 204 -4.52 13.53 -5.36
N HIS A 205 -5.50 12.79 -4.82
CA HIS A 205 -6.75 13.40 -4.41
C HIS A 205 -6.51 14.38 -3.23
N PRO A 206 -6.91 15.66 -3.36
CA PRO A 206 -6.51 16.72 -2.42
C PRO A 206 -7.06 16.53 -1.01
N GLU A 207 -8.14 15.76 -0.85
CA GLU A 207 -8.79 15.50 0.44
C GLU A 207 -8.27 14.23 1.14
N GLU A 208 -7.39 13.44 0.51
CA GLU A 208 -6.98 12.11 1.02
C GLU A 208 -5.53 12.06 1.52
N ASP A 209 -4.86 13.20 1.71
CA ASP A 209 -3.54 13.30 2.35
C ASP A 209 -2.47 12.29 1.83
N CYS A 210 -2.46 12.01 0.53
CA CYS A 210 -1.57 11.02 -0.14
C CYS A 210 -1.77 9.56 0.30
N TRP A 211 -2.97 9.18 0.76
CA TRP A 211 -3.35 7.80 1.02
C TRP A 211 -3.98 7.15 -0.20
N THR A 212 -3.70 5.87 -0.40
CA THR A 212 -4.53 5.02 -1.26
C THR A 212 -5.81 4.63 -0.53
N PRO A 213 -6.92 4.34 -1.25
CA PRO A 213 -8.15 3.88 -0.62
C PRO A 213 -7.92 2.64 0.25
N SER A 214 -8.60 2.58 1.40
CA SER A 214 -8.66 1.38 2.24
C SER A 214 -9.38 0.25 1.52
N ASN A 215 -10.44 0.57 0.75
CA ASN A 215 -11.03 -0.37 -0.19
C ASN A 215 -11.25 0.29 -1.54
N LEU A 216 -11.09 -0.50 -2.61
CA LEU A 216 -11.55 -0.17 -3.95
C LEU A 216 -12.27 -1.40 -4.50
N TRP A 217 -13.43 -1.23 -5.13
CA TRP A 217 -14.15 -2.35 -5.73
C TRP A 217 -14.84 -1.92 -7.02
N ALA A 218 -15.00 -2.88 -7.93
CA ALA A 218 -15.86 -2.70 -9.09
C ALA A 218 -17.32 -2.63 -8.65
N GLN A 219 -18.12 -1.77 -9.26
CA GLN A 219 -19.53 -1.59 -8.93
C GLN A 219 -20.35 -2.89 -9.10
N ASP A 220 -19.94 -3.76 -10.02
CA ASP A 220 -20.54 -5.09 -10.23
C ASP A 220 -20.11 -6.13 -9.17
N ARG A 221 -19.24 -5.74 -8.25
CA ARG A 221 -18.69 -6.55 -7.14
C ARG A 221 -17.93 -7.78 -7.61
N SER A 222 -17.42 -7.74 -8.85
CA SER A 222 -16.62 -8.84 -9.42
C SER A 222 -15.25 -8.99 -8.72
N TRP A 223 -14.70 -7.90 -8.18
CA TRP A 223 -13.50 -7.89 -7.37
C TRP A 223 -13.56 -6.76 -6.34
N VAL A 224 -12.76 -6.91 -5.29
CA VAL A 224 -12.56 -5.92 -4.22
C VAL A 224 -11.13 -6.02 -3.71
N LEU A 225 -10.51 -4.88 -3.44
CA LEU A 225 -9.26 -4.82 -2.69
C LEU A 225 -9.48 -4.22 -1.30
N CYS A 226 -8.62 -4.59 -0.36
CA CYS A 226 -8.53 -4.02 0.96
C CYS A 226 -7.08 -3.79 1.36
N THR A 227 -6.75 -2.56 1.72
CA THR A 227 -5.53 -2.19 2.44
C THR A 227 -5.96 -1.80 3.84
N ASP A 228 -5.78 -2.72 4.78
CA ASP A 228 -6.02 -2.44 6.19
C ASP A 228 -4.95 -1.47 6.71
N TYR A 229 -5.36 -0.54 7.59
CA TYR A 229 -4.52 0.50 8.16
C TYR A 229 -3.21 -0.04 8.78
N ASP A 230 -3.25 -1.16 9.50
CA ASP A 230 -2.09 -1.72 10.22
C ASP A 230 -1.26 -2.71 9.38
N LEU A 231 -1.65 -2.93 8.12
CA LEU A 231 -1.01 -3.90 7.24
C LEU A 231 -0.01 -3.27 6.28
N TRP A 232 0.96 -4.10 5.90
CA TRP A 232 1.98 -3.81 4.89
C TRP A 232 1.72 -4.58 3.60
N ALA A 233 0.44 -4.87 3.35
CA ALA A 233 -0.03 -5.52 2.14
C ALA A 233 -1.49 -5.15 1.85
N THR A 234 -1.84 -5.16 0.57
CA THR A 234 -3.19 -5.02 0.07
C THR A 234 -3.72 -6.39 -0.35
N LYS A 235 -4.83 -6.84 0.23
CA LYS A 235 -5.54 -8.02 -0.27
C LYS A 235 -6.33 -7.64 -1.51
N VAL A 236 -6.25 -8.44 -2.57
CA VAL A 236 -7.09 -8.32 -3.76
C VAL A 236 -7.85 -9.63 -3.94
N ALA A 237 -9.17 -9.54 -3.83
CA ALA A 237 -10.13 -10.62 -3.94
C ALA A 237 -10.89 -10.51 -5.26
N GLY A 238 -10.94 -11.58 -6.05
CA GLY A 238 -11.54 -11.53 -7.36
C GLY A 238 -11.42 -12.83 -8.17
N PRO A 239 -11.73 -12.78 -9.48
CA PRO A 239 -11.67 -13.94 -10.37
C PRO A 239 -10.25 -14.50 -10.46
N ALA A 240 -10.11 -15.82 -10.56
CA ALA A 240 -8.80 -16.48 -10.66
C ALA A 240 -7.87 -15.86 -11.73
N PRO A 241 -8.32 -15.47 -12.94
CA PRO A 241 -7.46 -14.79 -13.91
C PRO A 241 -6.83 -13.49 -13.41
N LEU A 242 -7.55 -12.71 -12.59
CA LEU A 242 -7.00 -11.50 -11.97
C LEU A 242 -5.94 -11.87 -10.92
N VAL A 243 -6.23 -12.89 -10.09
CA VAL A 243 -5.32 -13.32 -9.03
C VAL A 243 -4.01 -13.89 -9.61
N GLU A 244 -4.08 -14.73 -10.63
CA GLU A 244 -2.87 -15.24 -11.29
C GLU A 244 -2.06 -14.11 -11.94
N ALA A 245 -2.71 -13.11 -12.54
CA ALA A 245 -2.01 -11.95 -13.10
C ALA A 245 -1.24 -11.16 -12.04
N LEU A 246 -1.78 -11.03 -10.82
CA LEU A 246 -1.07 -10.39 -9.71
C LEU A 246 0.16 -11.20 -9.26
N LEU A 247 0.03 -12.53 -9.23
CA LEU A 247 1.09 -13.43 -8.79
C LEU A 247 2.23 -13.57 -9.81
N ASP A 248 1.89 -13.51 -11.09
CA ASP A 248 2.85 -13.58 -12.20
C ASP A 248 3.48 -12.22 -12.54
N ASP A 249 2.98 -11.12 -11.95
CA ASP A 249 3.48 -9.78 -12.22
C ASP A 249 4.92 -9.58 -11.71
N THR A 250 5.77 -9.01 -12.57
CA THR A 250 7.17 -8.79 -12.26
C THR A 250 7.46 -7.42 -11.66
N GLU A 251 6.49 -6.52 -11.57
CA GLU A 251 6.66 -5.17 -11.00
C GLU A 251 6.18 -5.14 -9.55
N ILE A 252 4.99 -5.65 -9.26
CA ILE A 252 4.49 -5.87 -7.89
C ILE A 252 4.96 -7.21 -7.34
N GLU A 253 4.92 -7.38 -6.02
CA GLU A 253 5.20 -8.68 -5.38
C GLU A 253 3.92 -9.15 -4.71
N ALA A 254 3.42 -10.32 -5.09
CA ALA A 254 2.19 -10.86 -4.54
C ALA A 254 2.35 -12.32 -4.14
N LEU A 255 1.52 -12.77 -3.21
CA LEU A 255 1.46 -14.17 -2.78
C LEU A 255 0.05 -14.57 -2.35
N ARG A 256 -0.20 -15.88 -2.28
CA ARG A 256 -1.38 -16.44 -1.62
C ARG A 256 -1.04 -16.77 -0.16
N LEU A 257 -1.97 -16.50 0.76
CA LEU A 257 -1.85 -16.91 2.16
C LEU A 257 -2.87 -18.02 2.47
N PRO A 258 -2.45 -19.28 2.68
CA PRO A 258 -3.38 -20.40 2.90
C PRO A 258 -4.30 -20.25 4.12
N TRP A 259 -3.84 -19.54 5.15
CA TRP A 259 -4.59 -19.28 6.39
C TRP A 259 -5.36 -17.95 6.38
N ALA A 260 -5.19 -17.15 5.33
CA ALA A 260 -5.91 -15.90 5.10
C ALA A 260 -6.32 -15.79 3.62
N PRO A 261 -7.11 -16.77 3.12
CA PRO A 261 -7.57 -16.80 1.74
C PRO A 261 -8.49 -15.62 1.47
#